data_AF-A0A5K1AGG4-F1
#
_entry.id   AF-A0A5K1AGG4-F1
#
_cell.length_a   1.000
_cell.length_b   1.000
_cell.length_c   1.000
_cell.angle_alpha   90.00
_cell.angle_beta   90.00
_cell.angle_gamma   90.00
#
_symmetry.space_group_name_H-M   'P 1'
#
loop_
_entity.id
_entity.type
_entity.pdbx_description
1 polymer ?
#
loop_
_entity_poly.entity_id
_entity_poly.type
_entity_poly.pdbx_seq_one_letter_code
_entity_poly.pdbx_strand_id
1 'polypeptide(L)' 'VSRSIGDAYLKRPEFIVDPSFPRFQLAGPLRRPVLSAEPSIRTRVIRPQDKFLIFASDGLWEHLTNQQAVEIVYAYPRK' A
#
# COMPACT_ATOMS: atom_id res chain seq x y z
N VAL A 1 2.90 -6.18 -4.50
CA VAL A 1 3.26 -4.83 -4.03
C VAL A 1 4.65 -4.45 -4.57
N SER A 2 4.81 -3.27 -5.18
CA SER A 2 6.13 -2.77 -5.68
C SER A 2 6.66 -1.56 -4.89
N ARG A 3 5.89 -1.08 -3.91
CA ARG A 3 6.24 0.03 -3.03
C ARG A 3 5.85 -0.31 -1.60
N SER A 4 6.73 -0.09 -0.65
CA SER A 4 6.47 -0.38 0.77
C SER A 4 7.23 0.58 1.67
N ILE A 5 6.79 0.71 2.91
CA ILE A 5 7.61 1.23 4.01
C ILE A 5 8.21 0.00 4.72
N GLY A 6 9.48 0.06 5.13
CA GLY A 6 10.19 -1.12 5.65
C GLY A 6 10.96 -1.86 4.57
N ASP A 7 11.05 -3.19 4.65
CA ASP A 7 11.72 -4.07 3.66
C ASP A 7 13.09 -3.55 3.18
N ALA A 8 13.89 -3.01 4.11
CA ALA A 8 15.08 -2.24 3.79
C ALA A 8 16.12 -3.05 2.99
N TYR A 9 16.21 -4.35 3.26
CA TYR A 9 17.07 -5.32 2.56
C TYR A 9 16.75 -5.46 1.06
N LEU A 10 15.53 -5.08 0.63
CA LEU A 10 15.12 -5.03 -0.79
C LEU A 10 15.35 -3.68 -1.46
N LYS A 11 15.86 -2.70 -0.70
CA LYS A 11 16.00 -1.31 -1.12
C LYS A 11 17.45 -0.85 -1.17
N ARG A 12 18.26 -1.20 -0.16
CA ARG A 12 19.67 -0.80 -0.12
C ARG A 12 20.58 -1.95 0.35
N PRO A 13 21.78 -2.09 -0.24
CA PRO A 13 22.72 -3.15 0.14
C PRO A 13 23.16 -3.10 1.60
N GLU A 14 23.23 -1.91 2.21
CA GLU A 14 23.67 -1.75 3.60
C GLU A 14 22.74 -2.41 4.63
N PHE A 15 21.52 -2.77 4.23
CA PHE A 15 20.54 -3.44 5.07
C PHE A 15 20.37 -4.92 4.74
N ILE A 16 21.26 -5.49 3.90
CA ILE A 16 21.30 -6.94 3.68
C ILE A 16 21.67 -7.60 5.00
N VAL A 17 20.81 -8.52 5.44
CA VAL A 17 20.91 -9.17 6.75
C VAL A 17 21.84 -10.36 6.65
N ASP A 18 22.53 -10.66 7.76
CA ASP A 18 23.41 -11.83 7.88
C ASP A 18 22.69 -13.13 7.46
N PRO A 19 23.40 -14.07 6.79
CA PRO A 19 22.87 -15.39 6.46
C PRO A 19 22.25 -16.15 7.64
N SER A 20 22.57 -15.83 8.89
CA SER A 20 21.92 -16.40 10.08
C SER A 20 20.41 -16.12 10.17
N PHE A 21 19.89 -15.18 9.38
CA PHE A 21 18.48 -14.82 9.31
C PHE A 21 17.84 -15.31 8.00
N PRO A 22 17.42 -16.58 7.90
CA PRO A 22 16.97 -17.20 6.65
C PRO A 22 15.76 -16.49 6.01
N ARG A 23 14.93 -15.82 6.81
CA ARG A 23 13.75 -15.07 6.33
C ARG A 23 14.10 -13.88 5.43
N PHE A 24 15.30 -13.32 5.57
CA PHE A 24 15.74 -12.11 4.84
C PHE A 24 16.85 -12.39 3.83
N GLN A 25 17.15 -13.67 3.59
CA GLN A 25 18.14 -14.06 2.60
C GLN A 25 17.64 -13.76 1.19
N LEU A 26 18.55 -13.24 0.37
CA LEU A 26 18.34 -13.00 -1.04
C LEU A 26 19.01 -14.11 -1.85
N ALA A 27 18.37 -14.58 -2.92
CA ALA A 27 18.94 -15.58 -3.82
C ALA A 27 20.23 -15.12 -4.54
N GLY A 28 20.50 -13.81 -4.53
CA GLY A 28 21.74 -13.21 -5.02
C GLY A 28 21.74 -11.69 -4.82
N PRO A 29 22.86 -11.01 -5.10
CA PRO A 29 22.96 -9.56 -4.97
C PRO A 29 21.95 -8.84 -5.88
N LEU A 30 21.21 -7.88 -5.31
CA LEU A 30 20.32 -7.03 -6.09
C LEU A 30 21.14 -6.00 -6.88
N ARG A 31 20.97 -5.98 -8.21
CA ARG A 31 21.64 -4.98 -9.08
C ARG A 31 21.07 -3.56 -8.91
N ARG A 32 19.84 -3.46 -8.41
CA ARG A 32 19.11 -2.21 -8.14
C ARG A 32 18.01 -2.45 -7.10
N PRO A 33 17.52 -1.40 -6.41
CA PRO A 33 16.37 -1.52 -5.52
C PRO A 33 15.17 -2.11 -6.26
N VAL A 34 14.48 -3.08 -5.65
CA VAL A 34 13.26 -3.71 -6.24
C VAL A 34 11.98 -3.17 -5.62
N LEU A 35 12.08 -2.50 -4.47
CA LEU A 35 11.00 -1.77 -3.83
C LEU A 35 11.36 -0.29 -3.69
N SER A 36 10.35 0.57 -3.76
CA SER A 36 10.47 2.00 -3.42
C SER A 36 9.61 2.34 -2.21
N ALA A 37 10.04 3.30 -1.41
CA ALA A 37 9.20 3.90 -0.36
C ALA A 37 8.45 5.14 -0.86
N GLU A 38 8.70 5.57 -2.10
CA GLU A 38 8.15 6.80 -2.64
C GLU A 38 6.64 6.66 -2.91
N PRO A 39 5.78 7.48 -2.28
CA PRO A 39 4.34 7.42 -2.51
C PRO A 39 3.95 7.96 -3.89
N SER A 40 2.71 7.73 -4.27
CA SER A 40 2.08 8.47 -5.37
C SER A 40 1.21 9.56 -4.76
N ILE A 41 1.45 10.82 -5.12
CA ILE A 41 0.72 11.96 -4.57
C ILE A 41 -0.40 12.35 -5.54
N ARG A 42 -1.63 12.50 -5.03
CA ARG A 42 -2.78 13.03 -5.78
C ARG A 42 -3.47 14.12 -4.97
N THR A 43 -3.73 15.25 -5.63
CA THR A 43 -4.43 16.39 -5.03
C THR A 43 -5.77 16.59 -5.75
N ARG A 44 -6.82 16.86 -4.98
CA ARG A 44 -8.16 17.15 -5.51
C ARG A 44 -8.82 18.26 -4.68
N VAL A 45 -9.49 19.19 -5.36
CA VAL A 45 -10.35 20.19 -4.71
C VAL A 45 -11.68 19.53 -4.34
N ILE A 46 -12.06 19.64 -3.07
CA ILE A 46 -13.33 19.10 -2.55
C ILE A 46 -14.48 19.98 -3.04
N ARG A 47 -15.54 19.35 -3.54
CA ARG A 47 -16.75 20.03 -4.02
C ARG A 47 -17.96 19.70 -3.13
N PRO A 48 -19.04 20.50 -3.13
CA PRO A 48 -20.23 20.24 -2.30
C PRO A 48 -20.90 18.87 -2.53
N GLN A 49 -20.71 18.26 -3.70
CA GLN A 49 -21.20 16.91 -4.04
C GLN A 49 -20.33 15.77 -3.48
N ASP A 50 -19.10 16.05 -3.05
CA ASP A 50 -18.19 15.04 -2.52
C ASP A 50 -18.58 14.75 -1.06
N LYS A 51 -19.32 13.66 -0.82
CA LYS A 51 -19.93 13.37 0.49
C LYS A 51 -19.02 12.66 1.48
N PHE A 52 -18.18 11.75 0.99
CA PHE A 52 -17.26 10.97 1.81
C PHE A 52 -16.13 10.41 0.95
N LEU A 53 -15.09 9.91 1.62
CA LEU A 53 -13.95 9.22 1.02
C LEU A 53 -13.71 7.92 1.79
N ILE A 54 -13.53 6.82 1.07
CA ILE A 54 -13.26 5.51 1.67
C ILE A 54 -11.78 5.18 1.49
N PHE A 55 -11.07 5.01 2.60
CA PHE A 55 -9.75 4.40 2.64
C PHE A 55 -9.87 3.02 3.29
N ALA A 56 -9.37 1.98 2.61
CA ALA A 56 -9.30 0.65 3.17
C ALA A 56 -8.12 -0.11 2.55
N SER A 57 -7.65 -1.14 3.25
CA SER A 57 -6.68 -2.11 2.74
C SER A 57 -7.31 -3.07 1.72
N ASP A 58 -6.47 -3.78 0.98
CA ASP A 58 -6.89 -4.77 -0.02
C ASP A 58 -7.84 -5.83 0.55
N GLY A 59 -7.71 -6.20 1.84
CA GLY A 59 -8.65 -7.14 2.49
C GLY A 59 -10.13 -6.73 2.45
N LEU A 60 -10.47 -5.46 2.19
CA LEU A 60 -11.85 -5.06 1.87
C LEU A 60 -12.14 -5.23 0.37
N TRP A 61 -11.24 -4.69 -0.46
CA TRP A 61 -11.41 -4.58 -1.91
C TRP A 61 -11.27 -5.90 -2.66
N GLU A 62 -10.71 -6.93 -2.02
CA GLU A 62 -10.72 -8.32 -2.47
C GLU A 62 -12.14 -8.92 -2.46
N HIS A 63 -13.06 -8.36 -1.69
CA HIS A 63 -14.42 -8.85 -1.52
C HIS A 63 -15.51 -7.92 -2.05
N LEU A 64 -15.22 -6.62 -2.15
CA LEU A 64 -16.19 -5.61 -2.58
C LEU A 64 -15.64 -4.77 -3.73
N THR A 65 -16.51 -4.52 -4.70
CA THR A 65 -16.26 -3.49 -5.71
C THR A 65 -16.35 -2.09 -5.09
N ASN A 66 -15.70 -1.11 -5.72
CA ASN A 66 -15.78 0.29 -5.32
C ASN A 66 -17.24 0.77 -5.20
N GLN A 67 -18.10 0.35 -6.13
CA GLN A 67 -19.51 0.75 -6.16
C GLN A 67 -20.29 0.16 -4.98
N GLN A 68 -20.12 -1.13 -4.67
CA GLN A 68 -20.75 -1.76 -3.51
C GLN A 68 -20.35 -1.07 -2.20
N ALA A 69 -19.07 -0.73 -2.03
CA ALA A 69 -18.63 -0.02 -0.84
C ALA A 69 -19.25 1.38 -0.71
N VAL A 70 -19.38 2.11 -1.82
CA VAL A 70 -20.05 3.42 -1.86
C VAL A 70 -21.53 3.27 -1.49
N GLU A 71 -22.23 2.28 -2.03
CA GLU A 71 -23.65 2.03 -1.73
C GLU A 71 -23.87 1.69 -0.26
N ILE A 72 -23.03 0.84 0.32
CA ILE A 72 -23.11 0.48 1.74
C ILE A 72 -22.92 1.72 2.63
N VAL A 73 -21.87 2.51 2.40
CA VAL A 73 -21.61 3.71 3.20
C VAL A 73 -22.72 4.76 3.01
N TYR A 74 -23.24 4.91 1.79
CA TYR A 74 -24.32 5.83 1.48
C TYR A 74 -25.65 5.41 2.15
N ALA A 75 -25.93 4.11 2.24
CA ALA A 75 -27.12 3.58 2.90
C ALA A 75 -27.05 3.69 4.44
N TYR A 76 -25.85 3.63 5.01
CA TYR A 76 -25.63 3.63 6.46
C TYR A 76 -24.63 4.72 6.92
N PRO A 77 -24.90 6.01 6.67
CA PRO A 77 -24.03 7.09 7.12
C PRO A 77 -24.08 7.20 8.66
N ARG A 78 -22.92 7.31 9.32
CA ARG A 78 -22.90 7.75 10.73
C ARG A 78 -23.32 9.22 10.81
N LYS A 79 -24.19 9.53 11.77
CA LYS A 79 -24.56 10.90 12.12
C LYS A 79 -23.46 11.58 12.92
#